data_AF-A0A5F2HUG2-F1
#
_entry.id   AF-A0A5F2HUG2-F1
#
_cell.length_a   1.000
_cell.length_b   1.000
_cell.length_c   1.000
_cell.angle_alpha   90.00
_cell.angle_beta   90.00
_cell.angle_gamma   90.00
#
_symmetry.space_group_name_H-M   'P 1'
#
loop_
_entity.id
_entity.type
_entity.pdbx_description
1 polymer ?
#
loop_
_entity_poly.entity_id
_entity_poly.type
_entity_poly.pdbx_seq_one_letter_code
_entity_poly.pdbx_strand_id
1 'polypeptide(L)' 'MAAQPKPTVTVIVPTFNREKYLPEAIASLLKQTVVPDQILIVDDG' A
#
# COMPACT_ATOMS: atom_id res chain seq x y z
N MET A 1 -14.86 -25.87 13.54
CA MET A 1 -14.12 -25.51 12.31
C MET A 1 -13.22 -24.34 12.65
N ALA A 2 -11.91 -24.45 12.49
CA ALA A 2 -11.01 -23.31 12.73
C ALA A 2 -11.17 -22.30 11.58
N ALA A 3 -11.32 -21.01 11.91
CA ALA A 3 -11.31 -19.95 10.91
C ALA A 3 -9.91 -19.87 10.28
N GLN A 4 -9.82 -19.90 8.95
CA GLN A 4 -8.57 -19.67 8.24
C GLN A 4 -8.09 -18.24 8.53
N PRO A 5 -6.80 -18.02 8.78
CA PRO A 5 -6.27 -16.67 8.99
C PRO A 5 -6.50 -15.82 7.74
N LYS A 6 -6.93 -14.57 7.95
CA LYS A 6 -7.08 -13.61 6.85
C LYS A 6 -5.69 -13.38 6.22
N PRO A 7 -5.57 -13.40 4.88
CA PRO A 7 -4.28 -13.11 4.24
C PRO A 7 -3.85 -11.68 4.56
N THR A 8 -2.56 -11.50 4.84
CA THR A 8 -1.93 -10.19 4.98
C THR A 8 -1.56 -9.63 3.62
N VAL A 9 -1.67 -8.33 3.44
CA VAL A 9 -1.37 -7.63 2.18
C VAL A 9 -0.37 -6.51 2.42
N THR A 10 0.78 -6.58 1.73
CA THR A 10 1.77 -5.50 1.66
C THR A 10 1.75 -4.90 0.26
N VAL A 11 1.70 -3.57 0.17
CA VAL A 11 1.81 -2.83 -1.10
C VAL A 11 3.17 -2.16 -1.18
N ILE A 12 3.87 -2.33 -2.30
CA ILE A 12 5.15 -1.67 -2.59
C ILE A 12 4.90 -0.58 -3.62
N VAL A 13 5.33 0.64 -3.31
CA VAL A 13 5.19 1.84 -4.16
C VAL A 13 6.59 2.34 -4.53
N PRO A 14 7.18 1.85 -5.63
CA PRO A 14 8.41 2.42 -6.16
C PRO A 14 8.14 3.79 -6.78
N THR A 15 8.95 4.79 -6.45
CA THR A 15 8.71 6.17 -6.88
C THR A 15 9.96 7.03 -6.94
N PHE A 16 10.35 7.43 -8.15
CA PHE A 16 11.36 8.47 -8.38
C PHE A 16 10.71 9.80 -8.77
N ASN A 17 11.11 10.90 -8.13
CA ASN A 17 10.69 12.29 -8.44
C ASN A 17 9.16 12.50 -8.59
N ARG A 18 8.35 11.75 -7.84
CA ARG A 18 6.87 11.82 -7.87
C ARG A 18 6.26 12.20 -6.52
N GLU A 19 6.99 12.95 -5.70
CA GLU A 19 6.54 13.45 -4.38
C GLU A 19 5.12 14.04 -4.41
N LYS A 20 4.77 14.76 -5.50
CA LYS A 20 3.46 15.42 -5.66
C LYS A 20 2.28 14.45 -5.80
N TYR A 21 2.51 13.22 -6.25
CA TYR A 21 1.47 12.20 -6.44
C TYR A 21 1.40 11.20 -5.28
N LEU A 22 2.43 11.17 -4.44
CA LEU A 22 2.53 10.23 -3.33
C LEU A 22 1.35 10.32 -2.35
N PRO A 23 0.87 11.53 -1.96
CA PRO A 23 -0.30 11.64 -1.07
C PRO A 23 -1.57 11.07 -1.70
N GLU A 24 -1.79 11.31 -2.99
CA GLU A 24 -2.96 10.78 -3.71
C GLU A 24 -2.91 9.25 -3.82
N ALA A 25 -1.73 8.70 -4.13
CA ALA A 25 -1.51 7.26 -4.19
C ALA A 25 -1.78 6.59 -2.83
N ILE A 26 -1.23 7.13 -1.74
CA ILE A 26 -1.48 6.62 -0.39
C ILE A 26 -2.97 6.73 -0.03
N ALA A 27 -3.61 7.86 -0.31
CA ALA A 27 -5.04 8.04 -0.05
C ALA A 27 -5.92 7.06 -0.83
N SER A 28 -5.50 6.67 -2.04
CA SER A 28 -6.16 5.64 -2.85
C SER A 28 -6.03 4.25 -2.20
N LEU A 29 -4.82 3.88 -1.76
CA LEU A 29 -4.56 2.59 -1.09
C LEU A 29 -5.36 2.44 0.21
N LEU A 30 -5.50 3.51 0.99
CA LEU A 30 -6.27 3.51 2.24
C LEU A 30 -7.78 3.41 2.04
N LYS A 31 -8.29 3.62 0.82
CA LYS A 31 -9.73 3.53 0.49
C LYS A 31 -10.14 2.19 -0.13
N GLN A 32 -9.21 1.23 -0.25
CA GLN A 32 -9.50 -0.07 -0.83
C GLN A 32 -10.41 -0.92 0.06
N THR A 33 -11.23 -1.78 -0.55
CA THR A 33 -12.12 -2.74 0.14
C THR A 33 -11.34 -3.64 1.10
N VAL A 34 -10.11 -4.00 0.73
CA VAL A 34 -9.15 -4.63 1.62
C VAL A 34 -8.01 -3.63 1.80
N VAL A 35 -7.99 -2.96 2.94
CA VAL A 35 -6.91 -2.02 3.29
C VAL A 35 -5.61 -2.82 3.48
N PRO A 36 -4.49 -2.41 2.86
CA PRO A 36 -3.20 -3.03 3.07
C PRO A 36 -2.76 -2.95 4.54
N ASP A 37 -2.16 -4.00 5.06
CA ASP A 37 -1.57 -4.01 6.40
C ASP A 37 -0.27 -3.19 6.44
N GLN A 38 0.40 -3.07 5.29
CA GLN A 38 1.66 -2.35 5.15
C GLN A 38 1.76 -1.68 3.77
N ILE A 39 2.29 -0.46 3.75
CA ILE A 39 2.65 0.28 2.53
C ILE A 39 4.14 0.60 2.62
N LEU A 40 4.92 0.11 1.66
CA LEU A 40 6.36 0.34 1.55
C LEU A 40 6.64 1.29 0.39
N ILE A 41 7.08 2.51 0.70
CA ILE A 41 7.52 3.49 -0.29
C ILE A 41 8.99 3.20 -0.58
N VAL A 42 9.33 2.95 -1.84
CA VAL A 42 10.72 2.72 -2.27
C VAL A 42 11.12 3.89 -3.16
N ASP A 43 12.03 4.72 -2.68
CA ASP A 43 12.68 5.72 -3.52
C ASP A 43 13.73 5.01 -4.37
N ASP A 44 13.53 5.03 -5.69
CA ASP A 44 14.41 4.40 -6.69
C ASP A 44 15.36 5.40 -7.39
N GLY A 45 15.55 6.58 -6.77
CA GLY A 45 16.45 7.65 -7.24
C GLY A 45 17.95 7.40 -7.11
#